data_AF-A0AB34FWG1-F1
#
_entry.id   AF-A0AB34FWG1-F1
#
_cell.length_a   1.000
_cell.length_b   1.000
_cell.length_c   1.000
_cell.angle_alpha   90.00
_cell.angle_beta   90.00
_cell.angle_gamma   90.00
#
_symmetry.space_group_name_H-M   'P 1'
#
loop_
_entity.id
_entity.type
_entity.pdbx_description
1 polymer ?
#
loop_
_entity_poly.entity_id
_entity_poly.type
_entity_poly.pdbx_seq_one_letter_code
_entity_poly.pdbx_strand_id
1 'polypeptide(L)'
;MDKRHASVRGQLERYLRSPWTVLKDAVLICLAVTGLFALLAPRRFACPATTTTTTTTTTMTRWNDAAASSAAHNDMPAARPGAPAPALAPATAPGTPTSASSAALGQCNCGASVDEARSLGCKYDTLAAAWLPPRCIDQQLTSEFDRSGDGPDGQWRYWYDANLTVPLSVEDLAGRGGDDTFWFYSTPEWHVRHCLFYWRKQWRARFTGVLVEPRYDTDAHINHCGSIFSRRDMFYVMAGVMLNSDVVVD
;
A
#
# COMPACT_ATOMS: atom_id res chain seq x y z
N MET A 1 -16.76 6.47 -50.88
CA MET A 1 -17.14 6.14 -49.50
C MET A 1 -16.46 7.14 -48.58
N ASP A 2 -17.23 7.96 -47.88
CA ASP A 2 -16.75 9.14 -47.15
C ASP A 2 -15.94 8.76 -45.89
N LYS A 3 -14.87 9.50 -45.56
CA LYS A 3 -13.99 9.25 -44.40
C LYS A 3 -14.77 9.20 -43.08
N ARG A 4 -15.89 9.93 -43.00
CA ARG A 4 -16.81 9.87 -41.86
C ARG A 4 -17.45 8.50 -41.67
N HIS A 5 -17.85 7.83 -42.75
CA HIS A 5 -18.52 6.52 -42.67
C HIS A 5 -17.57 5.43 -42.15
N ALA A 6 -16.28 5.49 -42.53
CA ALA A 6 -15.27 4.57 -42.02
C ALA A 6 -14.98 4.80 -40.52
N SER A 7 -14.90 6.07 -40.09
CA SER A 7 -14.68 6.43 -38.69
C SER A 7 -15.82 5.97 -37.79
N VAL A 8 -17.08 6.25 -38.19
CA VAL A 8 -18.28 5.84 -37.45
C VAL A 8 -18.37 4.33 -37.34
N ARG A 9 -18.09 3.58 -38.42
CA ARG A 9 -18.09 2.12 -38.41
C ARG A 9 -17.05 1.56 -37.42
N GLY A 10 -15.83 2.09 -37.42
CA GLY A 10 -14.78 1.64 -36.51
C GLY A 10 -15.03 1.99 -35.04
N GLN A 11 -15.79 3.06 -34.77
CA GLN A 11 -16.26 3.36 -33.41
C GLN A 11 -17.36 2.40 -32.97
N LEU A 12 -18.33 2.10 -33.84
CA LEU A 12 -19.42 1.17 -33.56
C LEU A 12 -18.90 -0.26 -33.33
N GLU A 13 -17.94 -0.72 -34.13
CA GLU A 13 -17.33 -2.05 -33.96
C GLU A 13 -16.58 -2.19 -32.63
N ARG A 14 -15.85 -1.16 -32.19
CA ARG A 14 -15.20 -1.15 -30.86
C ARG A 14 -16.22 -1.15 -29.73
N TYR A 15 -17.30 -0.40 -29.90
CA TYR A 15 -18.39 -0.33 -28.94
C TYR A 15 -19.12 -1.69 -28.79
N LEU A 16 -19.42 -2.37 -29.89
CA LEU A 16 -20.12 -3.66 -29.90
C LEU A 16 -19.24 -4.84 -29.43
N ARG A 17 -17.91 -4.73 -29.53
CA ARG A 17 -16.97 -5.75 -29.01
C ARG A 17 -16.78 -5.71 -27.49
N SER A 18 -17.22 -4.65 -26.83
CA SER A 18 -17.12 -4.51 -25.37
C SER A 18 -18.47 -4.87 -24.73
N PRO A 19 -18.60 -6.07 -24.13
CA PRO A 19 -19.86 -6.52 -23.53
C PRO A 19 -20.31 -5.61 -22.37
N TRP A 20 -19.35 -4.99 -21.67
CA TRP A 20 -19.61 -4.07 -20.56
C TRP A 20 -20.25 -2.75 -20.98
N THR A 21 -19.87 -2.21 -22.15
CA THR A 21 -20.44 -0.95 -22.65
C THR A 21 -21.86 -1.14 -23.16
N VAL A 22 -22.11 -2.25 -23.86
CA VAL A 22 -23.46 -2.61 -24.31
C VAL A 22 -24.39 -2.89 -23.12
N LEU A 23 -23.90 -3.59 -22.09
CA LEU A 23 -24.67 -3.86 -20.88
C LEU A 23 -25.03 -2.57 -20.13
N LYS A 24 -24.08 -1.65 -19.96
CA LYS A 24 -24.32 -0.35 -19.31
C LYS A 24 -25.43 0.44 -20.01
N ASP A 25 -25.38 0.54 -21.33
CA ASP A 25 -26.35 1.33 -22.08
C ASP A 25 -27.72 0.64 -22.13
N ALA A 26 -27.76 -0.70 -22.19
CA ALA A 26 -29.00 -1.46 -22.05
C ALA A 26 -29.68 -1.21 -20.68
N VAL A 27 -28.92 -1.21 -19.58
CA VAL A 27 -29.44 -0.90 -18.23
C VAL A 27 -29.98 0.53 -18.18
N LEU A 28 -29.25 1.51 -18.72
CA LEU A 28 -29.71 2.91 -18.75
C LEU A 28 -31.01 3.08 -19.57
N ILE A 29 -31.13 2.40 -20.71
CA ILE A 29 -32.35 2.41 -21.53
C ILE A 29 -33.51 1.78 -20.76
N CYS A 30 -33.31 0.63 -20.10
CA CYS A 30 -34.34 -0.01 -19.28
C CYS A 30 -34.84 0.88 -18.14
N LEU A 31 -33.94 1.58 -17.45
CA LEU A 31 -34.29 2.52 -16.38
C LEU A 31 -35.04 3.76 -16.92
N ALA A 32 -34.62 4.28 -18.08
CA ALA A 32 -35.30 5.41 -18.71
C ALA A 32 -36.72 5.06 -19.19
N VAL A 33 -36.90 3.88 -19.80
CA VAL A 33 -38.21 3.40 -20.29
C VAL A 33 -39.16 3.15 -19.13
N THR A 34 -38.71 2.51 -18.05
CA THR A 34 -39.54 2.30 -16.85
C THR A 34 -39.93 3.61 -16.17
N GLY A 35 -39.02 4.59 -16.09
CA GLY A 35 -39.32 5.95 -15.63
C GLY A 35 -40.36 6.67 -16.50
N LEU A 36 -40.28 6.51 -17.83
CA LEU A 36 -41.24 7.09 -18.76
C LEU A 36 -42.63 6.47 -18.63
N PHE A 37 -42.73 5.16 -18.44
CA PHE A 37 -44.02 4.48 -18.14
C PHE A 37 -44.62 4.96 -16.82
N ALA A 38 -43.82 5.20 -15.78
CA ALA A 38 -44.30 5.75 -14.52
C ALA A 38 -44.80 7.20 -14.65
N LEU A 39 -44.23 7.99 -15.57
CA LEU A 39 -44.65 9.37 -15.86
C LEU A 39 -45.91 9.45 -16.73
N LEU A 40 -46.11 8.48 -17.64
CA LEU A 40 -47.26 8.42 -18.55
C LEU A 40 -48.45 7.62 -18.00
N ALA A 41 -48.24 6.83 -16.94
CA ALA A 41 -49.34 6.12 -16.28
C ALA A 41 -50.33 7.12 -15.67
N PRO A 42 -51.63 7.06 -16.00
CA PRO A 42 -52.63 7.92 -15.39
C PRO A 42 -52.61 7.69 -13.87
N ARG A 43 -52.38 8.76 -13.10
CA ARG A 43 -52.45 8.75 -11.63
C ARG A 43 -53.89 8.48 -11.18
N ARG A 44 -54.30 7.22 -11.20
CA ARG A 44 -55.51 6.72 -10.54
C ARG A 44 -55.12 5.72 -9.46
N PHE A 45 -54.42 6.23 -8.45
CA PHE A 45 -54.44 5.62 -7.14
C PHE A 45 -54.75 6.71 -6.13
N ALA A 46 -56.04 6.83 -5.82
CA ALA A 46 -56.48 7.45 -4.59
C ALA A 46 -55.96 6.56 -3.45
N CYS A 47 -55.29 7.15 -2.46
CA CYS A 47 -54.93 6.46 -1.22
C CYS A 47 -56.23 6.02 -0.53
N PRO A 48 -56.43 4.71 -0.25
CA PRO A 48 -57.38 4.32 0.77
C PRO A 48 -56.88 4.85 2.12
N ALA A 49 -57.79 5.47 2.86
CA ALA A 49 -57.53 5.98 4.19
C ALA A 49 -56.95 4.90 5.10
N THR A 50 -56.06 5.36 5.98
CA THR A 50 -55.33 4.63 7.02
C THR A 50 -56.21 3.63 7.77
N THR A 51 -56.02 2.34 7.54
CA THR A 51 -56.47 1.31 8.49
C THR A 51 -55.26 0.88 9.31
N THR A 52 -55.20 1.37 10.53
CA THR A 52 -54.28 0.96 11.59
C THR A 52 -54.34 -0.56 11.73
N THR A 53 -53.29 -1.25 11.29
CA THR A 53 -53.11 -2.67 11.59
C THR A 53 -51.92 -2.78 12.54
N THR A 54 -52.24 -3.03 13.81
CA THR A 54 -51.27 -3.37 14.85
C THR A 54 -50.64 -4.71 14.48
N THR A 55 -49.39 -4.68 14.02
CA THR A 55 -48.58 -5.90 13.86
C THR A 55 -47.47 -5.89 14.88
N THR A 56 -47.54 -6.92 15.71
CA THR A 56 -46.68 -7.33 16.81
C THR A 56 -45.19 -7.05 16.59
N THR A 57 -44.58 -6.35 17.54
CA THR A 57 -43.13 -6.16 17.66
C THR A 57 -42.42 -7.51 17.69
N THR A 58 -41.80 -7.90 16.58
CA THR A 58 -40.75 -8.91 16.57
C THR A 58 -39.42 -8.18 16.65
N THR A 59 -38.77 -8.29 17.79
CA THR A 59 -37.45 -7.72 18.07
C THR A 59 -36.44 -8.30 17.08
N MET A 60 -35.98 -7.52 16.10
CA MET A 60 -34.79 -7.84 15.33
C MET A 60 -33.57 -7.65 16.24
N THR A 61 -32.92 -8.76 16.55
CA THR A 61 -31.63 -8.81 17.26
C THR A 61 -30.59 -8.01 16.48
N ARG A 62 -29.98 -7.04 17.17
CA ARG A 62 -28.85 -6.24 16.70
C ARG A 62 -27.65 -7.17 16.43
N TRP A 63 -27.14 -7.16 15.21
CA TRP A 63 -25.79 -7.67 14.92
C TRP A 63 -24.79 -6.62 15.41
N ASN A 64 -24.44 -6.62 16.69
CA ASN A 64 -23.37 -5.80 17.25
C ASN A 64 -22.51 -6.51 18.31
N ASP A 65 -22.66 -7.83 18.47
CA ASP A 65 -21.91 -8.60 19.47
C ASP A 65 -20.95 -9.57 18.76
N ALA A 66 -19.89 -9.03 18.15
CA ALA A 66 -18.71 -9.81 17.75
C ALA A 66 -17.46 -8.91 17.63
N ALA A 67 -17.19 -8.10 18.65
CA ALA A 67 -15.91 -7.39 18.79
C ALA A 67 -15.62 -7.05 20.26
N ALA A 68 -15.70 -8.04 21.14
CA ALA A 68 -15.22 -7.90 22.52
C ALA A 68 -14.92 -9.27 23.12
N SER A 69 -13.80 -9.88 22.73
CA SER A 69 -13.13 -10.92 23.53
C SER A 69 -11.76 -11.25 22.95
N SER A 70 -10.74 -10.52 23.40
CA SER A 70 -9.40 -11.05 23.67
C SER A 70 -8.55 -9.96 24.31
N ALA A 71 -8.91 -9.58 25.53
CA ALA A 71 -7.90 -9.15 26.48
C ALA A 71 -7.10 -10.41 26.84
N ALA A 72 -6.05 -10.69 26.08
CA ALA A 72 -5.07 -11.70 26.40
C ALA A 72 -3.82 -10.99 26.95
N HIS A 73 -3.56 -11.26 28.24
CA HIS A 73 -2.29 -11.02 28.89
C HIS A 73 -1.12 -11.50 28.03
N ASN A 74 -0.16 -10.63 27.76
CA ASN A 74 1.16 -11.04 27.29
C ASN A 74 2.19 -10.71 28.38
N ASP A 75 2.24 -11.59 29.38
CA ASP A 75 3.44 -11.78 30.18
C ASP A 75 4.51 -12.44 29.30
N MET A 76 5.67 -11.79 29.14
CA MET A 76 6.82 -12.35 28.46
C MET A 76 7.49 -13.45 29.32
N PRO A 77 7.71 -14.67 28.81
CA PRO A 77 8.63 -15.59 29.44
C PRO A 77 10.07 -15.32 28.97
N ALA A 78 10.97 -15.18 29.95
CA ALA A 78 12.40 -15.03 29.76
C ALA A 78 13.03 -16.20 28.97
N ALA A 79 13.98 -15.86 28.10
CA ALA A 79 14.79 -16.79 27.33
C ALA A 79 15.64 -17.70 28.25
N ARG A 80 15.66 -19.01 27.96
CA ARG A 80 16.62 -19.97 28.54
C ARG A 80 17.84 -20.12 27.64
N PRO A 81 19.05 -20.31 28.20
CA PRO A 81 20.29 -20.31 27.43
C PRO A 81 20.63 -21.68 26.82
N GLY A 82 21.18 -21.64 25.61
CA GLY A 82 22.35 -22.42 25.19
C GLY A 82 22.15 -23.90 24.80
N ALA A 83 22.24 -24.16 23.49
CA ALA A 83 22.78 -25.42 22.96
C ALA A 83 23.76 -25.09 21.81
N PRO A 84 24.87 -25.84 21.67
CA PRO A 84 26.07 -25.39 20.96
C PRO A 84 25.97 -25.53 19.44
N ALA A 85 26.61 -24.60 18.73
CA ALA A 85 26.81 -24.65 17.29
C ALA A 85 27.74 -25.81 16.88
N PRO A 86 27.49 -26.53 15.77
CA PRO A 86 28.44 -27.49 15.24
C PRO A 86 29.62 -26.80 14.54
N ALA A 87 30.78 -27.47 14.62
CA ALA A 87 32.11 -26.98 14.27
C ALA A 87 32.28 -26.58 12.79
N LEU A 88 33.08 -25.53 12.58
CA LEU A 88 33.53 -25.04 11.27
C LEU A 88 34.37 -26.09 10.53
N ALA A 89 34.08 -26.30 9.24
CA ALA A 89 34.98 -26.92 8.27
C ALA A 89 36.03 -25.89 7.78
N PRO A 90 37.21 -26.34 7.29
CA PRO A 90 38.34 -25.45 7.04
C PRO A 90 38.18 -24.61 5.77
N ALA A 91 38.68 -23.38 5.84
CA ALA A 91 38.63 -22.37 4.80
C ALA A 91 39.46 -22.77 3.57
N THR A 92 38.82 -22.77 2.40
CA THR A 92 39.48 -22.84 1.08
C THR A 92 39.77 -21.42 0.59
N ALA A 93 40.92 -21.27 -0.09
CA ALA A 93 41.60 -20.04 -0.52
C ALA A 93 40.74 -18.92 -1.18
N PRO A 94 41.21 -17.65 -1.15
CA PRO A 94 40.44 -16.51 -1.65
C PRO A 94 40.42 -16.49 -3.18
N GLY A 95 39.27 -16.88 -3.74
CA GLY A 95 38.91 -16.53 -5.11
C GLY A 95 38.56 -15.04 -5.21
N THR A 96 38.92 -14.44 -6.33
CA THR A 96 38.53 -13.09 -6.80
C THR A 96 37.13 -12.68 -6.34
N PRO A 97 36.90 -11.44 -5.85
CA PRO A 97 35.56 -11.01 -5.46
C PRO A 97 34.73 -10.87 -6.74
N THR A 98 33.99 -11.91 -7.08
CA THR A 98 32.87 -11.79 -8.00
C THR A 98 31.88 -10.88 -7.28
N SER A 99 31.79 -9.61 -7.67
CA SER A 99 30.73 -8.72 -7.21
C SER A 99 29.40 -9.44 -7.43
N ALA A 100 28.81 -9.94 -6.36
CA ALA A 100 27.46 -10.46 -6.41
C ALA A 100 26.58 -9.34 -6.99
N SER A 101 25.71 -9.63 -7.94
CA SER A 101 24.72 -8.64 -8.37
C SER A 101 23.62 -8.59 -7.31
N SER A 102 22.99 -7.43 -7.10
CA SER A 102 21.76 -7.34 -6.28
C SER A 102 20.67 -8.31 -6.73
N ALA A 103 20.70 -8.78 -7.98
CA ALA A 103 19.79 -9.81 -8.49
C ALA A 103 20.04 -11.21 -7.88
N ALA A 104 21.28 -11.51 -7.47
CA ALA A 104 21.63 -12.79 -6.84
C ALA A 104 21.16 -12.89 -5.38
N LEU A 105 20.88 -11.76 -4.73
CA LEU A 105 20.45 -11.67 -3.33
C LEU A 105 18.92 -11.73 -3.15
N GLY A 106 18.16 -11.61 -4.24
CA GLY A 106 16.71 -11.53 -4.23
C GLY A 106 16.18 -10.44 -5.16
N GLN A 107 14.87 -10.16 -5.11
CA GLN A 107 14.22 -9.21 -6.01
C GLN A 107 14.49 -7.77 -5.58
N CYS A 108 14.42 -7.47 -4.29
CA CYS A 108 14.59 -6.13 -3.73
C CYS A 108 15.52 -6.15 -2.50
N ASN A 109 16.55 -7.00 -2.53
CA ASN A 109 17.61 -7.10 -1.53
C ASN A 109 18.89 -6.36 -1.98
N CYS A 110 19.47 -5.60 -1.07
CA CYS A 110 20.67 -4.78 -1.24
C CYS A 110 21.81 -5.14 -0.29
N GLY A 111 21.82 -6.37 0.24
CA GLY A 111 22.92 -6.88 1.05
C GLY A 111 22.72 -6.65 2.55
N ALA A 112 23.82 -6.67 3.29
CA ALA A 112 23.86 -6.64 4.75
C ALA A 112 24.41 -5.32 5.32
N SER A 113 24.94 -4.42 4.49
CA SER A 113 25.38 -3.09 4.92
C SER A 113 25.09 -2.01 3.89
N VAL A 114 25.08 -0.74 4.31
CA VAL A 114 24.95 0.41 3.39
C VAL A 114 26.08 0.44 2.37
N ASP A 115 27.31 0.12 2.76
CA ASP A 115 28.46 0.13 1.85
C ASP A 115 28.35 -0.98 0.80
N GLU A 116 27.87 -2.16 1.20
CA GLU A 116 27.54 -3.23 0.27
C GLU A 116 26.42 -2.77 -0.69
N ALA A 117 25.32 -2.19 -0.18
CA ALA A 117 24.22 -1.69 -1.00
C ALA A 117 24.71 -0.69 -2.07
N ARG A 118 25.59 0.24 -1.70
CA ARG A 118 26.24 1.16 -2.64
C ARG A 118 27.08 0.42 -3.68
N SER A 119 27.87 -0.57 -3.26
CA SER A 119 28.69 -1.40 -4.17
C SER A 119 27.85 -2.22 -5.16
N LEU A 120 26.63 -2.59 -4.76
CA LEU A 120 25.63 -3.31 -5.57
C LEU A 120 24.81 -2.40 -6.48
N GLY A 121 25.06 -1.08 -6.46
CA GLY A 121 24.32 -0.10 -7.24
C GLY A 121 22.90 0.17 -6.74
N CYS A 122 22.60 -0.21 -5.50
CA CYS A 122 21.35 0.16 -4.84
C CYS A 122 21.32 1.66 -4.50
N LYS A 123 20.11 2.19 -4.36
CA LYS A 123 19.86 3.57 -3.96
C LYS A 123 18.92 3.58 -2.77
N TYR A 124 19.11 4.55 -1.88
CA TYR A 124 18.13 4.82 -0.84
C TYR A 124 16.87 5.42 -1.46
N ASP A 125 15.72 4.78 -1.23
CA ASP A 125 14.40 5.23 -1.64
C ASP A 125 13.63 5.72 -0.42
N THR A 126 13.33 7.02 -0.39
CA THR A 126 12.65 7.70 0.71
C THR A 126 11.19 7.28 0.87
N LEU A 127 10.52 6.95 -0.24
CA LEU A 127 9.16 6.42 -0.21
C LEU A 127 9.15 5.06 0.51
N ALA A 128 10.08 4.17 0.16
CA ALA A 128 10.25 2.86 0.80
C ALA A 128 10.92 2.92 2.17
N ALA A 129 11.60 4.00 2.53
CA ALA A 129 12.55 4.04 3.64
C ALA A 129 13.50 2.81 3.62
N ALA A 130 14.08 2.51 2.45
CA ALA A 130 14.90 1.32 2.24
C ALA A 130 15.95 1.54 1.15
N TRP A 131 17.03 0.78 1.21
CA TRP A 131 17.96 0.63 0.10
C TRP A 131 17.42 -0.40 -0.88
N LEU A 132 17.27 0.02 -2.14
CA LEU A 132 16.63 -0.80 -3.18
C LEU A 132 17.46 -0.82 -4.46
N PRO A 133 17.43 -1.94 -5.20
CA PRO A 133 17.98 -1.94 -6.55
C PRO A 133 17.09 -1.09 -7.46
N PRO A 134 17.61 -0.50 -8.55
CA PRO A 134 16.84 0.38 -9.44
C PRO A 134 15.52 -0.22 -9.95
N ARG A 135 15.44 -1.54 -10.13
CA ARG A 135 14.23 -2.27 -10.55
C ARG A 135 13.07 -2.21 -9.57
N CYS A 136 13.32 -1.91 -8.28
CA CYS A 136 12.29 -1.77 -7.25
C CYS A 136 11.97 -0.31 -6.92
N ILE A 137 12.56 0.65 -7.63
CA ILE A 137 12.35 2.09 -7.38
C ILE A 137 11.52 2.70 -8.51
N ASP A 138 10.34 3.23 -8.16
CA ASP A 138 9.57 4.09 -9.05
C ASP A 138 10.06 5.53 -8.92
N GLN A 139 11.14 5.87 -9.62
CA GLN A 139 11.83 7.16 -9.51
C GLN A 139 10.88 8.37 -9.65
N GLN A 140 9.92 8.30 -10.58
CA GLN A 140 8.95 9.37 -10.78
C GLN A 140 8.07 9.55 -9.54
N LEU A 141 7.59 8.44 -8.97
CA LEU A 141 6.71 8.46 -7.81
C LEU A 141 7.45 8.85 -6.53
N THR A 142 8.68 8.37 -6.34
CA THR A 142 9.55 8.77 -5.22
C THR A 142 9.86 10.27 -5.27
N SER A 143 10.23 10.81 -6.44
CA SER A 143 10.47 12.26 -6.58
C SER A 143 9.22 13.11 -6.37
N GLU A 144 8.03 12.57 -6.60
CA GLU A 144 6.77 13.24 -6.26
C GLU A 144 6.51 13.18 -4.75
N PHE A 145 6.77 12.03 -4.12
CA PHE A 145 6.68 11.87 -2.67
C PHE A 145 7.60 12.84 -1.95
N ASP A 146 8.86 12.97 -2.37
CA ASP A 146 9.87 13.85 -1.77
C ASP A 146 9.54 15.34 -1.81
N ARG A 147 8.58 15.75 -2.65
CA ARG A 147 8.09 17.13 -2.77
C ARG A 147 6.69 17.32 -2.18
N SER A 148 6.15 16.28 -1.55
CA SER A 148 4.81 16.27 -0.96
C SER A 148 4.82 16.40 0.57
N GLY A 149 6.00 16.67 1.14
CA GLY A 149 6.24 16.80 2.56
C GLY A 149 5.79 18.12 3.17
N ASP A 150 5.76 18.13 4.50
CA ASP A 150 5.27 19.22 5.35
C ASP A 150 6.37 20.24 5.74
N GLY A 151 7.60 20.02 5.28
CA GLY A 151 8.75 20.89 5.50
C GLY A 151 8.98 21.92 4.37
N PRO A 152 10.05 22.71 4.48
CA PRO A 152 10.46 23.65 3.43
C PRO A 152 10.61 22.96 2.07
N ASP A 153 10.17 23.64 1.02
CA ASP A 153 10.21 23.15 -0.37
C ASP A 153 9.52 21.79 -0.59
N GLY A 154 8.60 21.41 0.30
CA GLY A 154 7.88 20.14 0.23
C GLY A 154 8.70 18.94 0.70
N GLN A 155 9.78 19.14 1.46
CA GLN A 155 10.59 18.05 2.00
C GLN A 155 9.92 17.39 3.21
N TRP A 156 10.15 16.09 3.39
CA TRP A 156 9.76 15.36 4.59
C TRP A 156 10.70 15.65 5.77
N ARG A 157 10.14 15.70 6.97
CA ARG A 157 10.89 15.83 8.21
C ARG A 157 10.94 14.49 8.95
N TYR A 158 12.10 14.19 9.52
CA TYR A 158 12.37 12.98 10.29
C TYR A 158 12.99 13.35 11.63
N TRP A 159 12.83 12.48 12.63
CA TRP A 159 13.33 12.71 13.97
C TRP A 159 13.91 11.45 14.60
N TYR A 160 14.84 11.65 15.53
CA TYR A 160 15.42 10.59 16.36
C TYR A 160 14.51 10.20 17.54
N ASP A 161 13.56 11.05 17.92
CA ASP A 161 12.74 10.90 19.12
C ASP A 161 11.24 11.01 18.84
N ALA A 162 10.44 10.32 19.66
CA ALA A 162 8.97 10.32 19.57
C ALA A 162 8.32 11.69 19.86
N ASN A 163 9.03 12.60 20.54
CA ASN A 163 8.54 13.95 20.78
C ASN A 163 8.75 14.88 19.58
N LEU A 164 9.37 14.39 18.50
CA LEU A 164 9.64 15.13 17.26
C LEU A 164 10.47 16.40 17.51
N THR A 165 11.50 16.30 18.35
CA THR A 165 12.33 17.46 18.76
C THR A 165 13.75 17.44 18.24
N VAL A 166 14.32 16.26 17.98
CA VAL A 166 15.69 16.05 17.52
C VAL A 166 15.66 15.69 16.03
N PRO A 167 15.95 16.66 15.13
CA PRO A 167 15.84 16.44 13.70
C PRO A 167 16.84 15.38 13.20
N LEU A 168 16.40 14.59 12.23
CA LEU A 168 17.17 13.57 11.52
C LEU A 168 17.24 13.94 10.04
N SER A 169 18.45 14.00 9.49
CA SER A 169 18.63 14.26 8.05
C SER A 169 18.33 13.00 7.22
N VAL A 170 17.99 13.17 5.94
CA VAL A 170 17.80 12.02 5.02
C VAL A 170 19.10 11.22 4.85
N GLU A 171 20.25 11.89 4.85
CA GLU A 171 21.57 11.22 4.75
C GLU A 171 21.84 10.35 5.98
N ASP A 172 21.61 10.89 7.18
CA ASP A 172 21.75 10.14 8.42
C ASP A 172 20.76 8.98 8.46
N LEU A 173 19.51 9.21 8.06
CA LEU A 173 18.47 8.18 7.99
C LEU A 173 18.90 7.05 7.04
N ALA A 174 19.34 7.37 5.82
CA ALA A 174 19.85 6.39 4.87
C ALA A 174 21.06 5.62 5.41
N GLY A 175 21.91 6.28 6.20
CA GLY A 175 23.07 5.70 6.87
C GLY A 175 22.74 4.67 7.96
N ARG A 176 21.48 4.61 8.43
CA ARG A 176 21.01 3.62 9.41
C ARG A 176 20.62 2.28 8.80
N GLY A 177 20.76 2.11 7.47
CA GLY A 177 20.51 0.82 6.83
C GLY A 177 21.35 -0.30 7.45
N GLY A 178 20.67 -1.36 7.91
CA GLY A 178 21.33 -2.50 8.56
C GLY A 178 21.48 -2.38 10.09
N ASP A 179 21.05 -1.26 10.67
CA ASP A 179 20.83 -1.15 12.12
C ASP A 179 19.38 -1.56 12.43
N ASP A 180 19.19 -2.82 12.82
CA ASP A 180 17.87 -3.40 13.15
C ASP A 180 17.28 -2.86 14.46
N THR A 181 18.07 -2.12 15.24
CA THR A 181 17.65 -1.48 16.48
C THR A 181 17.17 -0.04 16.27
N PHE A 182 17.48 0.55 15.11
CA PHE A 182 17.17 1.93 14.81
C PHE A 182 15.73 2.13 14.30
N TRP A 183 15.03 3.07 14.92
CA TRP A 183 13.72 3.56 14.47
C TRP A 183 13.79 5.08 14.28
N PHE A 184 13.31 5.56 13.14
CA PHE A 184 13.05 6.98 12.94
C PHE A 184 11.60 7.31 13.24
N TYR A 185 11.34 8.57 13.56
CA TYR A 185 10.00 9.10 13.79
C TYR A 185 9.65 10.11 12.70
N SER A 186 8.38 10.18 12.32
CA SER A 186 7.85 11.21 11.41
C SER A 186 6.41 11.60 11.76
N THR A 187 5.83 12.49 10.96
CA THR A 187 4.50 13.04 11.19
C THR A 187 3.40 12.08 10.72
N PRO A 188 2.18 12.20 11.26
CA PRO A 188 1.02 11.46 10.76
C PRO A 188 0.74 11.71 9.27
N GLU A 189 1.02 12.93 8.78
CA GLU A 189 0.89 13.24 7.35
C GLU A 189 1.85 12.43 6.49
N TRP A 190 3.10 12.26 6.91
CA TRP A 190 4.06 11.38 6.25
C TRP A 190 3.49 9.97 6.10
N HIS A 191 2.89 9.43 7.15
CA HIS A 191 2.35 8.07 7.15
C HIS A 191 1.18 7.90 6.18
N VAL A 192 0.22 8.85 6.20
CA VAL A 192 -0.91 8.86 5.26
C VAL A 192 -0.42 8.94 3.81
N ARG A 193 0.57 9.79 3.55
CA ARG A 193 1.15 9.96 2.21
C ARG A 193 1.93 8.73 1.78
N HIS A 194 2.74 8.15 2.65
CA HIS A 194 3.44 6.89 2.39
C HIS A 194 2.45 5.80 1.95
N CYS A 195 1.36 5.58 2.71
CA CYS A 195 0.33 4.60 2.37
C CYS A 195 -0.32 4.88 1.00
N LEU A 196 -0.70 6.13 0.72
CA LEU A 196 -1.29 6.51 -0.56
C LEU A 196 -0.32 6.31 -1.73
N PHE A 197 0.95 6.69 -1.56
CA PHE A 197 1.97 6.54 -2.59
C PHE A 197 2.35 5.07 -2.81
N TYR A 198 2.38 4.24 -1.78
CA TYR A 198 2.60 2.80 -1.95
C TYR A 198 1.46 2.13 -2.72
N TRP A 199 0.21 2.52 -2.46
CA TRP A 199 -0.91 2.04 -3.25
C TRP A 199 -0.77 2.46 -4.73
N ARG A 200 -0.32 3.71 -4.99
CA ARG A 200 0.01 4.15 -6.35
C ARG A 200 1.15 3.33 -6.97
N LYS A 201 2.20 2.98 -6.21
CA LYS A 201 3.31 2.13 -6.66
C LYS A 201 2.80 0.76 -7.11
N GLN A 202 1.97 0.11 -6.29
CA GLN A 202 1.34 -1.17 -6.61
C GLN A 202 0.47 -1.10 -7.88
N TRP A 203 -0.30 -0.03 -8.05
CA TRP A 203 -1.07 0.17 -9.28
C TRP A 203 -0.15 0.36 -10.50
N ARG A 204 0.91 1.16 -10.36
CA ARG A 204 1.87 1.50 -11.42
C ARG A 204 2.71 0.31 -11.86
N ALA A 205 3.08 -0.58 -10.94
CA ALA A 205 3.87 -1.78 -11.22
C ALA A 205 3.29 -2.64 -12.37
N ARG A 206 1.97 -2.61 -12.57
CA ARG A 206 1.25 -3.31 -13.64
C ARG A 206 1.65 -2.90 -15.06
N PHE A 207 2.23 -1.70 -15.22
CA PHE A 207 2.55 -1.14 -16.54
C PHE A 207 3.91 -0.46 -16.61
N THR A 208 4.61 -0.23 -15.50
CA THR A 208 5.97 0.33 -15.50
C THR A 208 7.06 -0.73 -15.49
N GLY A 209 6.75 -1.97 -15.08
CA GLY A 209 7.74 -3.03 -14.85
C GLY A 209 8.58 -2.83 -13.58
N VAL A 210 8.28 -1.80 -12.78
CA VAL A 210 8.84 -1.64 -11.43
C VAL A 210 8.29 -2.76 -10.53
N LEU A 211 9.16 -3.37 -9.75
CA LEU A 211 8.77 -4.35 -8.74
C LEU A 211 8.33 -3.63 -7.46
N VAL A 212 7.25 -4.12 -6.86
CA VAL A 212 6.92 -3.82 -5.46
C VAL A 212 7.66 -4.82 -4.60
N GLU A 213 8.29 -4.33 -3.55
CA GLU A 213 9.04 -5.15 -2.62
C GLU A 213 8.10 -6.12 -1.90
N PRO A 214 8.46 -7.40 -1.74
CA PRO A 214 7.60 -8.39 -1.08
C PRO A 214 7.07 -7.94 0.28
N ARG A 215 7.85 -7.20 1.08
CA ARG A 215 7.39 -6.68 2.38
C ARG A 215 6.17 -5.75 2.30
N TYR A 216 5.93 -5.14 1.15
CA TYR A 216 4.86 -4.19 0.90
C TYR A 216 3.80 -4.69 -0.09
N ASP A 217 4.07 -5.80 -0.77
CA ASP A 217 3.16 -6.46 -1.72
C ASP A 217 2.35 -7.57 -1.04
N THR A 218 1.73 -7.24 0.10
CA THR A 218 0.90 -8.17 0.88
C THR A 218 -0.46 -7.57 1.23
N ASP A 219 -1.44 -8.44 1.46
CA ASP A 219 -2.76 -8.03 1.94
C ASP A 219 -2.67 -7.41 3.35
N ALA A 220 -1.75 -7.90 4.19
CA ALA A 220 -1.49 -7.31 5.50
C ALA A 220 -1.08 -5.83 5.38
N HIS A 221 -0.19 -5.51 4.42
CA HIS A 221 0.25 -4.13 4.22
C HIS A 221 -0.86 -3.22 3.65
N ILE A 222 -1.70 -3.71 2.72
CA ILE A 222 -2.83 -2.89 2.21
C ILE A 222 -3.89 -2.66 3.28
N ASN A 223 -4.17 -3.67 4.13
CA ASN A 223 -5.10 -3.53 5.25
C ASN A 223 -4.57 -2.55 6.30
N HIS A 224 -3.27 -2.59 6.60
CA HIS A 224 -2.60 -1.58 7.44
C HIS A 224 -2.79 -0.18 6.87
N CYS A 225 -2.45 0.02 5.58
CA CYS A 225 -2.64 1.28 4.88
C CYS A 225 -4.09 1.78 4.96
N GLY A 226 -5.07 0.89 4.72
CA GLY A 226 -6.49 1.19 4.84
C GLY A 226 -6.89 1.64 6.25
N SER A 227 -6.29 1.02 7.28
CA SER A 227 -6.56 1.36 8.69
C SER A 227 -6.11 2.77 9.05
N ILE A 228 -5.03 3.28 8.46
CA ILE A 228 -4.45 4.60 8.77
C ILE A 228 -5.46 5.72 8.53
N PHE A 229 -6.30 5.61 7.49
CA PHE A 229 -7.33 6.60 7.19
C PHE A 229 -8.46 6.67 8.24
N SER A 230 -8.55 5.67 9.12
CA SER A 230 -9.57 5.61 10.18
C SER A 230 -9.05 6.01 11.57
N ARG A 231 -7.73 6.12 11.74
CA ARG A 231 -7.12 6.46 13.04
C ARG A 231 -7.17 7.98 13.26
N ARG A 232 -7.66 8.38 14.44
CA ARG A 232 -7.82 9.81 14.82
C ARG A 232 -6.79 10.28 15.85
N ASP A 233 -5.97 9.37 16.36
CA ASP A 233 -5.08 9.53 17.51
C ASP A 233 -3.61 9.21 17.18
N MET A 234 -3.22 9.27 15.90
CA MET A 234 -1.81 9.17 15.52
C MET A 234 -1.12 10.50 15.77
N PHE A 235 -0.28 10.56 16.80
CA PHE A 235 0.55 11.73 17.11
C PHE A 235 1.91 11.68 16.39
N TYR A 236 2.41 10.48 16.10
CA TYR A 236 3.63 10.23 15.32
C TYR A 236 3.55 8.85 14.64
N VAL A 237 4.47 8.60 13.71
CA VAL A 237 4.76 7.26 13.15
C VAL A 237 6.21 6.90 13.45
N MET A 238 6.50 5.61 13.56
CA MET A 238 7.87 5.09 13.65
C MET A 238 8.11 3.99 12.62
N ALA A 239 9.31 3.95 12.04
CA ALA A 239 9.72 2.93 11.07
C ALA A 239 11.25 2.74 11.07
N GLY A 240 11.71 1.60 10.55
CA GLY A 240 13.14 1.28 10.39
C GLY A 240 13.59 1.38 8.94
N VAL A 241 14.90 1.40 8.71
CA VAL A 241 15.50 1.44 7.37
C VAL A 241 16.02 0.07 6.97
N MET A 242 15.52 -0.46 5.85
CA MET A 242 15.81 -1.84 5.44
C MET A 242 16.83 -1.91 4.30
N LEU A 243 17.70 -2.93 4.36
CA LEU A 243 18.55 -3.35 3.25
C LEU A 243 17.98 -4.55 2.50
N ASN A 244 17.22 -5.40 3.19
CA ASN A 244 16.54 -6.55 2.61
C ASN A 244 15.03 -6.32 2.63
N SER A 245 14.46 -5.94 1.49
CA SER A 245 13.01 -5.71 1.37
C SER A 245 12.23 -6.93 0.85
N ASP A 246 12.91 -8.08 0.70
CA ASP A 246 12.27 -9.34 0.30
C ASP A 246 11.66 -10.10 1.48
N VAL A 247 11.96 -9.69 2.72
CA VAL A 247 11.40 -10.31 3.94
C VAL A 247 10.03 -9.72 4.23
N VAL A 248 9.01 -10.56 4.20
CA VAL A 248 7.68 -10.23 4.70
C VAL A 248 7.71 -10.27 6.22
N VAL A 249 7.26 -9.20 6.86
CA VAL A 249 7.07 -9.13 8.31
C VAL A 249 5.57 -9.24 8.55
N ASP A 250 5.14 -10.35 9.14
CA ASP A 250 3.74 -10.64 9.49
C ASP A 250 3.32 -9.94 10.80
#